data_AF-A0A1S1NEP6-F1
#
_entry.id   AF-A0A1S1NEP6-F1
#
_cell.length_a   1.000
_cell.length_b   1.000
_cell.length_c   1.000
_cell.angle_alpha   90.00
_cell.angle_beta   90.00
_cell.angle_gamma   90.00
#
_symmetry.space_group_name_H-M   'P 1'
#
loop_
_entity.id
_entity.type
_entity.pdbx_description
1 polymer ?
#
loop_
_entity_poly.entity_id
_entity_poly.type
_entity_poly.pdbx_seq_one_letter_code
_entity_poly.pdbx_strand_id
1 'polypeptide(L)'
;MIKTIRLVRGIELRYLLTLHLFDHGPASVAVLVAALDAQGFVVAGRASKAVSDALRWERGYGRVRRFGRGRYGPGWMPRGTEHRIRSLPLSLTAGQPPTSDNPRRPGPVGRQRRK
;
A
#
# COMPACT_ATOMS: atom_id res chain seq x y z
N MET A 1 -24.17 -10.77 4.38
CA MET A 1 -23.08 -11.19 3.47
C MET A 1 -21.93 -11.70 4.32
N ILE A 2 -21.56 -12.98 4.18
CA ILE A 2 -20.43 -13.57 4.90
C ILE A 2 -19.16 -13.02 4.25
N LYS A 3 -18.35 -12.29 5.03
CA LYS A 3 -17.07 -11.75 4.56
C LYS A 3 -16.03 -12.87 4.65
N THR A 4 -15.61 -13.41 3.51
CA THR A 4 -14.61 -14.48 3.46
C THR A 4 -13.28 -13.98 4.02
N ILE A 5 -12.82 -14.59 5.11
CA ILE A 5 -11.52 -14.26 5.70
C ILE A 5 -10.43 -14.98 4.90
N ARG A 6 -9.51 -14.22 4.31
CA ARG A 6 -8.39 -14.75 3.51
C ARG A 6 -7.06 -14.42 4.17
N LEU A 7 -6.27 -15.45 4.45
CA LEU A 7 -4.93 -15.27 4.98
C LEU A 7 -3.97 -14.87 3.87
N VAL A 8 -3.36 -13.68 3.98
CA VAL A 8 -2.40 -13.16 2.99
C VAL A 8 -0.99 -13.19 3.55
N ARG A 9 -0.03 -13.61 2.72
CA ARG A 9 1.37 -13.79 3.13
C ARG A 9 2.34 -13.33 2.04
N GLY A 10 3.53 -12.92 2.48
CA GLY A 10 4.70 -12.70 1.62
C GLY A 10 4.42 -11.76 0.45
N ILE A 11 4.44 -12.30 -0.77
CA ILE A 11 4.35 -11.53 -2.02
C ILE A 11 2.96 -10.95 -2.26
N GLU A 12 1.90 -11.64 -1.83
CA GLU A 12 0.52 -11.18 -2.00
C GLU A 12 0.26 -9.94 -1.15
N LEU A 13 0.74 -9.95 0.10
CA LEU A 13 0.69 -8.77 0.99
C LEU A 13 1.43 -7.57 0.39
N ARG A 14 2.62 -7.79 -0.19
CA ARG A 14 3.40 -6.73 -0.84
C ARG A 14 2.64 -6.09 -2.01
N TYR A 15 2.01 -6.92 -2.82
CA TYR A 15 1.22 -6.48 -3.97
C TYR A 15 -0.04 -5.73 -3.56
N LEU A 16 -0.78 -6.23 -2.57
CA LEU A 16 -1.97 -5.56 -2.00
C LEU A 16 -1.63 -4.17 -1.49
N LEU A 17 -0.56 -4.04 -0.70
CA LEU A 17 -0.14 -2.76 -0.14
C LEU A 17 0.34 -1.79 -1.21
N THR A 18 1.07 -2.30 -2.21
CA THR A 18 1.52 -1.47 -3.33
C THR A 18 0.32 -0.95 -4.12
N LEU A 19 -0.62 -1.82 -4.49
CA LEU A 19 -1.83 -1.44 -5.22
C LEU A 19 -2.65 -0.42 -4.43
N HIS A 20 -2.88 -0.66 -3.14
CA HIS A 20 -3.61 0.29 -2.29
C HIS A 20 -2.96 1.68 -2.26
N LEU A 21 -1.62 1.76 -2.20
CA LEU A 21 -0.90 3.03 -2.25
C LEU A 21 -0.96 3.71 -3.63
N PHE A 22 -1.08 2.95 -4.71
CA PHE A 22 -1.24 3.50 -6.06
C PHE A 22 -2.67 3.99 -6.32
N ASP A 23 -3.68 3.26 -5.84
CA ASP A 23 -5.09 3.60 -6.05
C ASP A 23 -5.56 4.73 -5.12
N HIS A 24 -5.14 4.71 -3.84
CA HIS A 24 -5.61 5.66 -2.82
C HIS A 24 -4.57 6.73 -2.44
N GLY A 25 -3.33 6.56 -2.88
CA GLY A 25 -2.24 7.49 -2.56
C GLY A 25 -1.58 7.23 -1.19
N PRO A 26 -0.91 8.24 -0.62
CA PRO A 26 -0.09 8.06 0.58
C PRO A 26 -0.91 7.74 1.85
N ALA A 27 -0.66 6.56 2.44
CA ALA A 27 -1.34 6.05 3.62
C ALA A 27 -0.37 5.76 4.79
N SER A 28 -0.91 5.71 6.02
CA SER A 28 -0.16 5.27 7.20
C SER A 28 -0.24 3.75 7.37
N VAL A 29 0.69 3.17 8.13
CA VAL A 29 0.65 1.72 8.46
C VAL A 29 -0.68 1.34 9.13
N ALA A 30 -1.23 2.21 9.99
CA ALA A 30 -2.51 1.97 10.64
C ALA A 30 -3.67 1.93 9.63
N VAL A 31 -3.70 2.87 8.67
CA VAL A 31 -4.69 2.89 7.59
C VAL A 31 -4.57 1.65 6.72
N LEU A 32 -3.35 1.22 6.40
CA LEU A 32 -3.11 0.03 5.59
C LEU A 32 -3.56 -1.25 6.30
N VAL A 33 -3.34 -1.37 7.62
CA VAL A 33 -3.84 -2.50 8.41
C VAL A 33 -5.37 -2.49 8.48
N ALA A 34 -5.98 -1.32 8.71
CA ALA A 34 -7.42 -1.19 8.74
C ALA A 34 -8.07 -1.51 7.39
N ALA A 35 -7.44 -1.13 6.27
CA ALA A 35 -7.91 -1.46 4.93
C ALA A 35 -7.88 -2.98 4.66
N LEU A 36 -6.82 -3.67 5.11
CA LEU A 36 -6.73 -5.13 5.01
C LEU A 36 -7.84 -5.81 5.81
N ASP A 37 -8.05 -5.38 7.06
CA ASP A 37 -9.10 -5.92 7.93
C ASP A 37 -10.52 -5.61 7.38
N ALA A 38 -10.73 -4.40 6.88
CA ALA A 38 -11.95 -3.96 6.20
C ALA A 38 -12.28 -4.77 4.94
N GLN A 39 -11.29 -5.46 4.36
CA GLN A 39 -11.47 -6.34 3.20
C GLN A 39 -11.46 -7.82 3.55
N GLY A 40 -11.21 -8.17 4.82
CA GLY A 40 -11.20 -9.56 5.29
C GLY A 40 -9.86 -10.25 5.06
N PHE A 41 -8.81 -9.48 4.77
CA PHE A 41 -7.46 -9.99 4.69
C PHE A 41 -6.84 -10.04 6.08
N VAL A 42 -6.44 -11.24 6.49
CA VAL A 42 -5.72 -11.45 7.75
C VAL A 42 -4.26 -11.72 7.42
N VAL A 43 -3.35 -11.08 8.15
CA VAL A 43 -1.92 -11.34 8.05
C VAL A 43 -1.50 -12.24 9.21
N ALA A 44 -0.68 -13.24 8.94
CA ALA A 44 -0.18 -14.12 10.01
C ALA A 44 0.68 -13.31 11.02
N GLY A 45 0.32 -13.38 12.29
CA GLY A 45 1.04 -12.72 13.39
C GLY A 45 0.69 -11.23 13.54
N ARG A 46 1.69 -10.39 13.86
CA ARG A 46 1.48 -8.95 14.10
C ARG A 46 1.33 -8.19 12.77
N ALA A 47 0.08 -7.90 12.38
CA ALA A 47 -0.26 -7.23 11.12
C ALA A 47 0.58 -5.96 10.86
N SER A 48 0.71 -5.06 11.83
CA SER A 48 1.50 -3.83 11.66
C SER A 48 2.97 -4.09 11.37
N LYS A 49 3.56 -5.16 11.93
CA LYS A 49 4.95 -5.55 11.67
C LYS A 49 5.09 -6.12 10.26
N ALA A 50 4.20 -7.01 9.87
CA ALA A 50 4.20 -7.60 8.54
C ALA A 50 3.99 -6.54 7.43
N VAL A 51 3.06 -5.59 7.65
CA VAL A 51 2.86 -4.44 6.76
C VAL A 51 4.12 -3.57 6.72
N SER A 52 4.71 -3.24 7.86
CA SER A 52 5.94 -2.43 7.91
C SER A 52 7.13 -3.10 7.21
N ASP A 53 7.28 -4.41 7.36
CA ASP A 53 8.32 -5.18 6.67
C ASP A 53 8.06 -5.23 5.18
N ALA A 54 6.84 -5.54 4.74
CA ALA A 54 6.47 -5.53 3.33
C ALA A 54 6.77 -4.17 2.69
N LEU A 55 6.40 -3.07 3.34
CA LEU A 55 6.70 -1.71 2.87
C LEU A 55 8.21 -1.41 2.86
N ARG A 56 8.98 -1.95 3.81
CA ARG A 56 10.45 -1.82 3.80
C ARG A 56 11.05 -2.54 2.59
N TRP A 57 10.54 -3.72 2.25
CA TRP A 57 10.95 -4.46 1.06
C TRP A 57 10.61 -3.69 -0.22
N GLU A 58 9.37 -3.21 -0.37
CA GLU A 58 8.95 -2.45 -1.56
C GLU A 58 9.64 -1.09 -1.68
N ARG A 59 10.08 -0.50 -0.56
CA ARG A 59 10.99 0.66 -0.56
C ARG A 59 12.35 0.32 -1.17
N GLY A 60 12.91 -0.86 -0.86
CA GLY A 60 14.16 -1.33 -1.45
C GLY A 60 14.06 -1.49 -2.98
N TYR A 61 12.88 -1.88 -3.48
CA TYR A 61 12.58 -1.97 -4.91
C TYR A 61 12.17 -0.63 -5.56
N GLY A 62 12.10 0.47 -4.81
CA GLY A 62 11.70 1.78 -5.32
C GLY A 62 10.19 1.93 -5.62
N ARG A 63 9.38 0.92 -5.33
CA ARG A 63 7.93 0.91 -5.58
C ARG A 63 7.12 1.68 -4.55
N VAL A 64 7.66 1.82 -3.35
CA VAL A 64 7.06 2.60 -2.25
C VAL A 64 8.04 3.66 -1.78
N ARG A 65 7.54 4.84 -1.43
CA ARG A 65 8.32 5.92 -0.83
C ARG A 65 7.81 6.22 0.57
N ARG A 66 8.74 6.51 1.49
CA ARG A 66 8.39 6.96 2.84
C ARG A 66 8.28 8.48 2.84
N PHE A 67 7.12 8.99 3.22
CA PHE A 67 6.82 10.44 3.26
C PHE A 67 6.98 11.04 4.66
N GLY A 68 7.08 10.22 5.71
CA GLY A 68 7.24 10.70 7.09
C GLY A 68 7.30 9.56 8.10
N ARG A 69 7.10 9.87 9.40
CA ARG A 69 6.91 8.83 10.43
C ARG A 69 5.65 8.02 10.11
N GLY A 70 5.81 6.71 9.89
CA GLY A 70 4.70 5.79 9.65
C GLY A 70 3.90 5.99 8.35
N ARG A 71 4.29 6.94 7.50
CA ARG A 71 3.57 7.29 6.26
C ARG A 71 4.33 6.86 5.02
N TYR A 72 3.62 6.15 4.15
CA TYR A 72 4.13 5.57 2.92
C TYR A 72 3.26 6.01 1.76
N GLY A 73 3.83 6.11 0.57
CA GLY A 73 3.10 6.48 -0.64
C GLY A 73 3.70 5.84 -1.88
N PRO A 74 3.04 6.00 -3.02
CA PRO A 74 3.45 5.37 -4.25
C PRO A 74 4.82 5.90 -4.69
N GLY A 75 5.67 4.97 -5.11
CA GLY A 75 6.96 5.23 -5.75
C GLY A 75 6.86 5.04 -7.26
N TRP A 76 7.68 4.16 -7.81
CA TRP A 76 7.67 3.82 -9.22
C TRP A 76 7.18 2.38 -9.45
N MET A 77 6.22 2.18 -10.36
CA MET A 77 5.68 0.86 -10.67
C MET A 77 6.18 0.35 -12.01
N PRO A 78 6.94 -0.78 -12.05
CA PRO A 78 7.26 -1.44 -13.30
C PRO A 78 5.99 -2.02 -13.93
N ARG A 79 5.78 -1.81 -15.23
CA ARG A 79 4.60 -2.27 -16.01
C ARG A 79 4.32 -3.78 -15.88
N GLY A 80 5.37 -4.60 -15.74
CA GLY A 80 5.21 -6.05 -15.51
C GLY A 80 4.62 -6.42 -14.13
N THR A 81 4.83 -5.58 -13.13
CA THR A 81 4.23 -5.76 -11.79
C THR A 81 2.76 -5.34 -11.80
N GLU A 82 2.43 -4.28 -12.55
CA GLU A 82 1.06 -3.85 -12.82
C GLU A 82 0.25 -4.97 -13.49
N HIS A 83 0.80 -5.64 -14.51
CA HIS A 83 0.14 -6.79 -15.17
C HIS A 83 -0.10 -7.97 -14.22
N ARG A 84 0.91 -8.33 -13.41
CA ARG A 84 0.81 -9.43 -12.44
C ARG A 84 -0.15 -9.13 -11.29
N ILE A 85 -0.29 -7.85 -10.95
CA ILE A 85 -1.23 -7.37 -9.94
C ILE A 85 -2.66 -7.35 -10.48
N ARG A 86 -2.88 -6.91 -11.73
CA ARG A 86 -4.19 -6.96 -12.39
C ARG A 86 -4.73 -8.37 -12.62
N SER A 87 -3.84 -9.34 -12.77
CA SER A 87 -4.22 -10.75 -12.98
C SER A 87 -4.38 -11.53 -11.67
N LEU A 88 -4.08 -10.92 -10.51
CA LEU A 88 -4.49 -11.47 -9.22
C LEU A 88 -5.99 -11.21 -9.03
N PRO A 89 -6.78 -12.18 -8.50
CA PRO A 89 -8.20 -12.03 -8.22
C PRO A 89 -8.50 -11.08 -7.02
N LEU A 90 -7.65 -10.08 -6.81
CA LEU A 90 -7.70 -9.12 -5.72
C LEU A 90 -8.43 -7.85 -6.19
N SER A 91 -9.74 -7.95 -6.40
CA SER A 91 -10.57 -6.75 -6.51
C SER A 91 -10.69 -6.13 -5.13
N LEU A 92 -9.82 -5.15 -4.83
CA LEU A 92 -9.92 -4.26 -3.68
C LEU A 92 -11.20 -3.42 -3.83
N THR A 93 -12.35 -3.94 -3.43
CA THR A 93 -13.54 -3.09 -3.29
C THR A 93 -13.39 -2.23 -2.03
N ALA A 94 -13.50 -0.92 -2.22
CA ALA A 94 -13.15 0.08 -1.23
C ALA A 94 -14.21 0.15 -0.11
N GLY A 95 -13.90 -0.40 1.05
CA GLY A 95 -14.50 0.10 2.30
C GLY A 95 -13.77 1.36 2.70
N GLN A 96 -14.42 2.52 2.64
CA GLN A 96 -13.86 3.79 3.12
C GLN A 96 -13.40 3.66 4.59
N PRO A 97 -12.11 3.86 4.92
CA PRO A 97 -11.72 4.12 6.29
C PRO A 97 -12.16 5.54 6.71
N PRO A 98 -12.45 5.78 8.01
CA PRO A 98 -12.90 7.08 8.48
C PRO A 98 -11.89 8.16 8.10
N THR A 99 -12.40 9.14 7.37
CA THR A 99 -11.67 10.29 6.85
C THR A 99 -11.11 11.10 8.02
N SER A 100 -9.79 11.09 8.18
CA SER A 100 -9.04 12.10 8.96
C SER A 100 -7.57 12.11 8.52
N ASP A 101 -7.30 12.42 7.24
CA ASP A 101 -6.01 13.03 6.83
C ASP A 101 -6.09 13.56 5.36
N ASN A 102 -6.81 14.66 5.12
CA ASN A 102 -6.81 15.37 3.82
C ASN A 102 -5.69 16.44 3.80
N PRO A 103 -5.06 16.81 2.66
CA PRO A 103 -3.62 16.69 2.53
C PRO A 103 -2.96 18.06 2.26
N ARG A 104 -1.79 18.31 2.84
CA ARG A 104 -0.91 19.33 2.27
C ARG A 104 -0.30 18.76 0.98
N ARG A 105 -0.80 19.26 -0.15
CA ARG A 105 -0.27 19.06 -1.51
C ARG A 105 1.24 19.35 -1.53
N PRO A 106 2.14 18.39 -1.82
CA PRO A 106 3.48 18.75 -2.25
C PRO A 106 3.42 19.08 -3.74
N GLY A 107 3.78 20.31 -4.09
CA GLY A 107 3.92 20.75 -5.49
C GLY A 107 4.90 19.88 -6.28
N PRO A 108 4.95 20.04 -7.61
CA PRO A 108 5.81 19.23 -8.48
C PRO A 108 7.26 19.35 -8.02
N VAL A 109 7.89 18.21 -7.70
CA VAL A 109 9.33 18.14 -7.43
C VAL A 109 10.05 18.45 -8.74
N GLY A 110 10.40 19.72 -8.92
CA GLY A 110 11.20 20.20 -10.04
C GLY A 110 12.52 19.46 -10.09
N ARG A 111 12.84 18.92 -11.27
CA ARG A 111 14.20 18.52 -11.64
C ARG A 111 15.10 19.75 -11.51
N GLN A 112 15.94 19.82 -10.48
CA GLN A 112 17.13 20.66 -10.54
C GLN A 112 18.28 19.82 -11.06
N ARG A 113 18.54 19.99 -12.35
CA ARG A 113 19.84 19.74 -12.98
C ARG A 113 20.89 20.48 -12.15
N ARG A 114 21.91 19.77 -11.69
CA ARG A 114 23.17 20.41 -11.29
C ARG A 114 24.08 20.49 -12.51
N LYS A 115 24.79 21.62 -12.53
CA LYS A 115 25.66 22.17 -13.57
C LYS A 115 26.69 21.17 -14.09
#